data_AF-A0A0C1FD17-F1
#
_entry.id   AF-A0A0C1FD17-F1
#
_cell.length_a   1.000
_cell.length_b   1.000
_cell.length_c   1.000
_cell.angle_alpha   90.00
_cell.angle_beta   90.00
_cell.angle_gamma   90.00
#
_symmetry.space_group_name_H-M   'P 1'
#
loop_
_entity.id
_entity.type
_entity.pdbx_description
1 polymer ?
#
loop_
_entity_poly.entity_id
_entity_poly.type
_entity_poly.pdbx_seq_one_letter_code
_entity_poly.pdbx_strand_id
1 'polypeptide(L)'
;MKKLAVFLMIASSSIIYAQSILGTYTQSAFLAPDKIRDAATKDLVITKDPVKKNVIWISNLLGNSRIYAVANTKTEDAEVYSIPPQTAFGYAVKLGCIAYKTEDSEISISLNNKTNCLGMSQSDYSNISVGKNGIKTKDISMNSKGAKIDVAKVLAGVQYVGKKN
;
A
#
# COMPACT_ATOMS: atom_id res chain seq x y z
N MET A 1 -21.68 -56.23 14.32
CA MET A 1 -22.34 -54.91 14.21
C MET A 1 -21.25 -53.84 14.12
N LYS A 2 -21.08 -53.24 12.93
CA LYS A 2 -20.08 -52.21 12.63
C LYS A 2 -20.55 -50.87 13.23
N LYS A 3 -19.72 -50.22 14.05
CA LYS A 3 -19.87 -48.79 14.38
C LYS A 3 -18.64 -48.06 13.84
N LEU A 4 -18.77 -47.55 12.62
CA LEU A 4 -17.77 -46.68 12.00
C LEU A 4 -18.04 -45.26 12.53
N ALA A 5 -17.22 -44.80 13.45
CA ALA A 5 -17.24 -43.41 13.90
C ALA A 5 -16.64 -42.54 12.78
N VAL A 6 -17.49 -41.91 11.98
CA VAL A 6 -17.07 -40.90 11.00
C VAL A 6 -16.83 -39.60 11.76
N PHE A 7 -15.57 -39.31 12.05
CA PHE A 7 -15.15 -38.01 12.57
C PHE A 7 -15.07 -37.03 11.40
N LEU A 8 -16.14 -36.29 11.17
CA LEU A 8 -16.16 -35.16 10.25
C LEU A 8 -15.24 -34.06 10.80
N MET A 9 -13.99 -34.02 10.36
CA MET A 9 -13.17 -32.81 10.47
C MET A 9 -13.80 -31.76 9.57
N ILE A 10 -14.65 -30.91 10.15
CA ILE A 10 -14.98 -29.62 9.56
C ILE A 10 -13.70 -28.79 9.65
N ALA A 11 -12.85 -28.89 8.62
CA ALA A 11 -11.79 -27.94 8.41
C ALA A 11 -12.46 -26.58 8.14
N SER A 12 -12.64 -25.81 9.21
CA SER A 12 -12.97 -24.40 9.09
C SER A 12 -11.77 -23.75 8.39
N SER A 13 -11.86 -23.61 7.07
CA SER A 13 -10.97 -22.78 6.29
C SER A 13 -11.23 -21.33 6.69
N SER A 14 -10.74 -20.96 7.87
CA SER A 14 -10.53 -19.57 8.21
C SER A 14 -9.62 -19.05 7.09
N ILE A 15 -10.14 -18.13 6.29
CA ILE A 15 -9.34 -17.37 5.34
C ILE A 15 -8.39 -16.57 6.22
N ILE A 16 -7.22 -17.14 6.49
CA ILE A 16 -6.12 -16.46 7.14
C ILE A 16 -5.67 -15.45 6.08
N TYR A 17 -6.19 -14.22 6.14
CA TYR A 17 -5.56 -13.10 5.45
C TYR A 17 -4.13 -13.06 5.97
N ALA A 18 -3.21 -13.63 5.17
CA ALA A 18 -1.91 -14.00 5.69
C ALA A 18 -1.16 -12.79 6.24
N GLN A 19 -0.43 -13.07 7.32
CA GLN A 19 0.35 -12.18 8.16
C GLN A 19 1.59 -11.61 7.46
N SER A 20 1.72 -11.75 6.13
CA SER A 20 3.01 -11.60 5.45
C SER A 20 3.53 -10.16 5.50
N ILE A 21 2.63 -9.17 5.38
CA ILE A 21 2.97 -7.75 5.53
C ILE A 21 3.19 -7.31 6.99
N LEU A 22 2.81 -8.12 8.00
CA LEU A 22 2.99 -7.74 9.40
C LEU A 22 4.46 -7.81 9.79
N GLY A 23 4.97 -6.80 10.49
CA GLY A 23 6.35 -6.77 10.94
C GLY A 23 6.92 -5.36 11.04
N THR A 24 8.24 -5.31 11.18
CA THR A 24 9.03 -4.08 11.23
C THR A 24 9.82 -3.94 9.94
N TYR A 25 9.96 -2.73 9.44
CA TYR A 25 10.59 -2.43 8.16
C TYR A 25 11.69 -1.39 8.32
N THR A 26 12.90 -1.77 7.91
CA THR A 26 14.02 -0.83 7.76
C THR A 26 13.79 0.02 6.52
N GLN A 27 13.88 1.33 6.70
CA GLN A 27 13.71 2.30 5.61
C GLN A 27 14.85 2.19 4.59
N SER A 28 14.49 1.95 3.33
CA SER A 28 15.43 1.98 2.20
C SER A 28 15.40 3.33 1.47
N ALA A 29 14.22 3.94 1.35
CA ALA A 29 14.06 5.28 0.78
C ALA A 29 12.85 5.98 1.40
N PHE A 30 12.96 7.30 1.61
CA PHE A 30 11.86 8.11 2.13
C PHE A 30 11.87 9.53 1.58
N LEU A 31 10.78 9.88 0.89
CA LEU A 31 10.51 11.22 0.41
C LEU A 31 9.29 11.75 1.13
N ALA A 32 9.45 12.85 1.85
CA ALA A 32 8.36 13.45 2.63
C ALA A 32 8.65 14.95 2.84
N PRO A 33 7.61 15.76 3.15
CA PRO A 33 7.82 17.14 3.62
C PRO A 33 8.70 17.16 4.87
N ASP A 34 9.52 18.21 5.05
CA ASP A 34 10.56 18.29 6.09
C ASP A 34 10.03 17.91 7.48
N LYS A 35 8.90 18.49 7.91
CA LYS A 35 8.27 18.18 9.20
C LYS A 35 7.97 16.69 9.42
N ILE A 36 7.61 15.99 8.36
CA ILE A 36 7.31 14.55 8.41
C ILE A 36 8.61 13.74 8.36
N ARG A 37 9.52 14.10 7.46
CA ARG A 37 10.83 13.46 7.32
C ARG A 37 11.60 13.48 8.64
N ASP A 38 11.68 14.63 9.27
CA ASP A 38 12.48 14.83 10.48
C ASP A 38 11.84 14.16 11.72
N ALA A 39 10.54 13.84 11.66
CA ALA A 39 9.83 13.12 12.71
C ALA A 39 9.92 11.59 12.56
N ALA A 40 10.22 11.07 11.37
CA ALA A 40 10.29 9.63 11.08
C ALA A 40 11.64 9.04 11.53
N THR A 41 11.84 8.92 12.84
CA THR A 41 13.10 8.49 13.45
C THR A 41 13.16 7.01 13.82
N LYS A 42 12.09 6.25 13.51
CA LYS A 42 11.93 4.84 13.88
C LYS A 42 11.52 4.03 12.67
N ASP A 43 11.88 2.76 12.69
CA ASP A 43 11.40 1.78 11.71
C ASP A 43 9.88 1.76 11.64
N LEU A 44 9.38 1.54 10.44
CA LEU A 44 7.95 1.41 10.18
C LEU A 44 7.45 0.08 10.74
N VAL A 45 6.29 0.11 11.41
CA VAL A 45 5.72 -1.09 12.04
C VAL A 45 4.31 -1.31 11.52
N ILE A 46 4.05 -2.52 11.01
CA ILE A 46 2.73 -2.95 10.54
C ILE A 46 2.18 -4.03 11.45
N THR A 47 0.95 -3.80 11.92
CA THR A 47 0.25 -4.68 12.86
C THR A 47 -1.19 -4.89 12.41
N LYS A 48 -1.76 -6.06 12.74
CA LYS A 48 -3.17 -6.33 12.48
C LYS A 48 -4.07 -5.49 13.37
N ASP A 49 -5.25 -5.13 12.88
CA ASP A 49 -6.33 -4.67 13.74
C ASP A 49 -6.85 -5.82 14.62
N PRO A 50 -7.15 -5.59 15.91
CA PRO A 50 -7.61 -6.65 16.80
C PRO A 50 -9.02 -7.15 16.47
N VAL A 51 -9.84 -6.35 15.78
CA VAL A 51 -11.26 -6.65 15.52
C VAL A 51 -11.51 -6.87 14.02
N LYS A 52 -10.96 -6.01 13.16
CA LYS A 52 -11.22 -5.98 11.72
C LYS A 52 -10.14 -6.74 10.94
N LYS A 53 -10.46 -7.96 10.49
CA LYS A 53 -9.50 -8.85 9.80
C LYS A 53 -8.89 -8.26 8.51
N ASN A 54 -9.59 -7.35 7.84
CA ASN A 54 -9.13 -6.70 6.62
C ASN A 54 -8.41 -5.35 6.87
N VAL A 55 -8.13 -5.01 8.13
CA VAL A 55 -7.48 -3.74 8.49
C VAL A 55 -6.11 -4.02 9.12
N ILE A 56 -5.14 -3.26 8.65
CA ILE A 56 -3.82 -3.16 9.27
C ILE A 56 -3.58 -1.74 9.76
N TRP A 57 -2.69 -1.62 10.72
CA TRP A 57 -2.21 -0.36 11.23
C TRP A 57 -0.74 -0.17 10.92
N ILE A 58 -0.39 1.01 10.45
CA ILE A 58 0.96 1.45 10.14
C ILE A 58 1.37 2.49 11.17
N SER A 59 2.41 2.20 11.94
CA SER A 59 3.02 3.11 12.90
C SER A 59 4.33 3.67 12.36
N ASN A 60 4.76 4.80 12.90
CA ASN A 60 6.07 5.42 12.67
C ASN A 60 6.29 6.05 11.27
N LEU A 61 5.37 5.87 10.31
CA LEU A 61 5.46 6.50 9.00
C LEU A 61 5.34 8.04 9.04
N LEU A 62 4.49 8.56 9.93
CA LEU A 62 4.21 9.99 10.10
C LEU A 62 4.61 10.41 11.53
N GLY A 63 5.88 10.25 11.87
CA GLY A 63 6.37 10.39 13.24
C GLY A 63 5.74 9.36 14.18
N ASN A 64 5.57 9.67 15.47
CA ASN A 64 5.00 8.74 16.47
C ASN A 64 3.48 8.48 16.33
N SER A 65 2.88 8.75 15.15
CA SER A 65 1.47 8.51 14.90
C SER A 65 1.20 7.16 14.23
N ARG A 66 -0.08 6.80 14.15
CA ARG A 66 -0.56 5.57 13.54
C ARG A 66 -1.66 5.91 12.54
N ILE A 67 -1.62 5.27 11.37
CA ILE A 67 -2.67 5.31 10.35
C ILE A 67 -3.15 3.89 10.05
N TYR A 68 -4.35 3.74 9.52
CA TYR A 68 -4.87 2.44 9.11
C TYR A 68 -4.95 2.30 7.59
N ALA A 69 -4.82 1.06 7.13
CA ALA A 69 -5.06 0.67 5.75
C ALA A 69 -6.01 -0.52 5.69
N VAL A 70 -6.77 -0.60 4.60
CA VAL A 70 -7.76 -1.64 4.34
C VAL A 70 -7.27 -2.50 3.18
N ALA A 71 -7.28 -3.81 3.37
CA ALA A 71 -6.90 -4.77 2.33
C ALA A 71 -7.77 -4.58 1.09
N ASN A 72 -7.13 -4.50 -0.08
CA ASN A 72 -7.81 -4.34 -1.37
C ASN A 72 -7.66 -5.59 -2.22
N THR A 73 -6.42 -6.02 -2.48
CA THR A 73 -6.13 -7.21 -3.30
C THR A 73 -4.97 -7.99 -2.71
N LYS A 74 -5.02 -9.30 -2.85
CA LYS A 74 -3.95 -10.20 -2.45
C LYS A 74 -3.76 -11.28 -3.50
N THR A 75 -2.51 -11.49 -3.87
CA THR A 75 -2.02 -12.55 -4.76
C THR A 75 -0.90 -13.30 -4.03
N GLU A 76 -0.32 -14.30 -4.68
CA GLU A 76 0.87 -14.99 -4.15
C GLU A 76 2.07 -14.03 -4.08
N ASP A 77 2.23 -13.18 -5.10
CA ASP A 77 3.39 -12.31 -5.25
C ASP A 77 3.26 -10.96 -4.52
N ALA A 78 2.03 -10.48 -4.34
CA ALA A 78 1.79 -9.14 -3.83
C ALA A 78 0.53 -8.98 -2.99
N GLU A 79 0.61 -8.10 -2.00
CA GLU A 79 -0.51 -7.61 -1.20
C GLU A 79 -0.68 -6.09 -1.37
N VAL A 80 -1.91 -5.65 -1.63
CA VAL A 80 -2.24 -4.25 -1.88
C VAL A 80 -3.28 -3.77 -0.89
N TYR A 81 -3.02 -2.62 -0.27
CA TYR A 81 -3.91 -1.98 0.71
C TYR A 81 -4.19 -0.53 0.36
N SER A 82 -5.42 -0.10 0.61
CA SER A 82 -5.86 1.28 0.46
C SER A 82 -5.78 2.02 1.79
N ILE A 83 -5.20 3.21 1.81
CA ILE A 83 -5.18 4.10 2.97
C ILE A 83 -6.26 5.16 2.74
N PRO A 84 -7.43 5.07 3.41
CA PRO A 84 -8.50 6.03 3.25
C PRO A 84 -8.15 7.39 3.88
N PRO A 85 -8.94 8.45 3.59
CA PRO A 85 -8.73 9.77 4.15
C PRO A 85 -8.68 9.74 5.69
N GLN A 86 -7.63 10.33 6.26
CA GLN A 86 -7.43 10.43 7.70
C GLN A 86 -6.36 11.49 8.02
N THR A 87 -6.32 11.96 9.26
CA THR A 87 -5.30 12.90 9.72
C THR A 87 -4.46 12.27 10.81
N ALA A 88 -3.13 12.33 10.64
CA ALA A 88 -2.18 11.82 11.63
C ALA A 88 -0.97 12.75 11.70
N PHE A 89 -0.49 13.04 12.91
CA PHE A 89 0.64 13.97 13.14
C PHE A 89 0.48 15.35 12.47
N GLY A 90 -0.76 15.83 12.34
CA GLY A 90 -1.08 17.08 11.64
C GLY A 90 -0.93 17.01 10.12
N TYR A 91 -0.69 15.83 9.55
CA TYR A 91 -0.68 15.57 8.11
C TYR A 91 -2.03 15.01 7.67
N ALA A 92 -2.69 15.69 6.74
CA ALA A 92 -3.97 15.25 6.17
C ALA A 92 -3.71 14.29 4.99
N VAL A 93 -3.92 12.99 5.21
CA VAL A 93 -3.96 11.97 4.16
C VAL A 93 -5.31 12.08 3.46
N LYS A 94 -5.30 12.42 2.17
CA LYS A 94 -6.48 12.46 1.29
C LYS A 94 -6.66 11.16 0.53
N LEU A 95 -5.55 10.47 0.26
CA LEU A 95 -5.49 9.14 -0.32
C LEU A 95 -4.15 8.51 0.01
N GLY A 96 -4.08 7.19 0.02
CA GLY A 96 -2.81 6.49 0.02
C GLY A 96 -2.97 5.02 -0.33
N CYS A 97 -1.83 4.38 -0.53
CA CYS A 97 -1.75 3.01 -0.96
C CYS A 97 -0.50 2.34 -0.42
N ILE A 98 -0.59 1.02 -0.30
CA ILE A 98 0.52 0.14 0.06
C ILE A 98 0.59 -0.95 -0.97
N ALA A 99 1.79 -1.22 -1.47
CA ALA A 99 2.12 -2.41 -2.24
C ALA A 99 3.23 -3.15 -1.49
N TYR A 100 2.96 -4.40 -1.12
CA TYR A 100 3.93 -5.29 -0.51
C TYR A 100 4.24 -6.42 -1.48
N LYS A 101 5.52 -6.60 -1.81
CA LYS A 101 6.02 -7.72 -2.62
C LYS A 101 6.46 -8.84 -1.69
N THR A 102 5.78 -9.97 -1.76
CA THR A 102 5.95 -11.10 -0.85
C THR A 102 7.36 -11.69 -0.97
N GLU A 103 7.81 -11.98 -2.19
CA GLU A 103 9.12 -12.60 -2.46
C GLU A 103 10.28 -11.72 -1.98
N ASP A 104 10.20 -10.42 -2.29
CA ASP A 104 11.24 -9.45 -1.96
C ASP A 104 11.18 -8.97 -0.52
N SER A 105 10.10 -9.30 0.21
CA SER A 105 9.78 -8.73 1.52
C SER A 105 9.92 -7.21 1.55
N GLU A 106 9.49 -6.56 0.47
CA GLU A 106 9.62 -5.14 0.22
C GLU A 106 8.27 -4.47 0.28
N ILE A 107 8.20 -3.32 0.96
CA ILE A 107 7.00 -2.50 1.04
C ILE A 107 7.23 -1.16 0.36
N SER A 108 6.23 -0.72 -0.40
CA SER A 108 6.09 0.65 -0.87
C SER A 108 4.81 1.25 -0.31
N ILE A 109 4.92 2.46 0.26
CA ILE A 109 3.76 3.22 0.75
C ILE A 109 3.78 4.59 0.07
N SER A 110 2.63 5.01 -0.44
CA SER A 110 2.45 6.34 -1.00
C SER A 110 1.23 7.03 -0.39
N LEU A 111 1.40 8.26 0.10
CA LEU A 111 0.34 9.11 0.63
C LEU A 111 0.25 10.38 -0.20
N ASN A 112 -0.96 10.81 -0.51
CA ASN A 112 -1.24 12.02 -1.31
C ASN A 112 -0.55 12.07 -2.68
N ASN A 113 -0.14 10.90 -3.20
CA ASN A 113 0.43 10.73 -4.52
C ASN A 113 -0.54 9.92 -5.37
N LYS A 114 -1.28 10.59 -6.27
CA LYS A 114 -2.26 9.91 -7.12
C LYS A 114 -1.58 8.94 -8.09
N THR A 115 -0.45 9.34 -8.66
CA THR A 115 0.27 8.57 -9.67
C THR A 115 0.71 7.21 -9.13
N ASN A 116 1.23 7.17 -7.91
CA ASN A 116 1.70 5.93 -7.29
C ASN A 116 0.55 5.02 -6.82
N CYS A 117 -0.64 5.58 -6.61
CA CYS A 117 -1.83 4.83 -6.23
C CYS A 117 -2.78 4.59 -7.41
N LEU A 118 -2.34 4.83 -8.65
CA LEU A 118 -3.14 4.62 -9.86
C LEU A 118 -3.55 3.16 -9.98
N GLY A 119 -4.82 2.94 -10.35
CA GLY A 119 -5.35 1.63 -10.66
C GLY A 119 -6.02 0.92 -9.48
N MET A 120 -6.08 1.59 -8.31
CA MET A 120 -6.76 1.10 -7.12
C MET A 120 -8.25 1.41 -7.09
N SER A 121 -8.71 2.33 -7.93
CA SER A 121 -10.11 2.62 -8.19
C SER A 121 -10.43 2.43 -9.67
N GLN A 122 -11.63 1.96 -9.99
CA GLN A 122 -12.11 1.87 -11.38
C GLN A 122 -12.14 3.24 -12.05
N SER A 123 -12.29 4.33 -11.28
CA SER A 123 -12.21 5.70 -11.78
C SER A 123 -10.81 6.10 -12.26
N ASP A 124 -9.75 5.42 -11.83
CA ASP A 124 -8.37 5.72 -12.26
C ASP A 124 -8.13 5.37 -13.73
N TYR A 125 -8.91 4.42 -14.28
CA TYR A 125 -8.81 3.97 -15.66
C TYR A 125 -9.63 4.83 -16.63
N SER A 126 -10.53 5.69 -16.13
CA SER A 126 -11.41 6.53 -16.96
C SER A 126 -10.67 7.53 -17.86
N ASN A 127 -9.42 7.85 -17.52
CA ASN A 127 -8.59 8.83 -18.24
C ASN A 127 -7.35 8.21 -18.91
N ILE A 128 -7.28 6.88 -18.98
CA ILE A 128 -6.21 6.19 -19.71
C ILE A 128 -6.67 6.05 -21.15
N SER A 129 -5.92 6.63 -22.08
CA SER A 129 -6.19 6.50 -23.51
C SER A 129 -4.99 5.90 -24.23
N VAL A 130 -5.27 4.94 -25.10
CA VAL A 130 -4.29 4.31 -26.01
C VAL A 130 -4.65 4.76 -27.42
N GLY A 131 -3.70 5.38 -28.11
CA GLY A 131 -3.91 5.85 -29.47
C GLY A 131 -2.65 5.80 -30.32
N LYS A 132 -2.75 6.23 -31.58
CA LYS A 132 -1.64 6.24 -32.55
C LYS A 132 -0.41 7.03 -32.08
N ASN A 133 -0.58 7.92 -31.08
CA ASN A 133 0.46 8.76 -30.52
C ASN A 133 1.00 8.25 -29.16
N GLY A 134 0.74 6.98 -28.82
CA GLY A 134 1.21 6.33 -27.59
C GLY A 134 0.17 6.30 -26.47
N ILE A 135 0.65 6.03 -25.25
CA ILE A 135 -0.18 5.95 -24.04
C ILE A 135 -0.20 7.33 -23.37
N LYS A 136 -1.42 7.82 -23.08
CA LYS A 136 -1.61 9.05 -22.31
C LYS A 136 -2.39 8.75 -21.04
N THR A 137 -1.82 9.19 -19.93
CA THR A 137 -2.52 9.38 -18.66
C THR A 137 -2.49 10.88 -18.32
N LYS A 138 -3.19 11.28 -17.25
CA LYS A 138 -3.30 12.68 -16.84
C LYS A 138 -1.94 13.34 -16.55
N ASP A 139 -0.98 12.57 -16.03
CA ASP A 139 0.29 13.09 -15.50
C ASP A 139 1.54 12.48 -16.16
N ILE A 140 1.37 11.46 -17.02
CA ILE A 140 2.44 10.83 -17.81
C ILE A 140 2.00 10.74 -19.28
N SER A 141 2.87 11.16 -20.20
CA SER A 141 2.68 10.90 -21.63
C SER A 141 3.91 10.22 -22.22
N MET A 142 3.68 9.14 -22.96
CA MET A 142 4.74 8.40 -23.66
C MET A 142 4.45 8.39 -25.15
N ASN A 143 5.42 8.80 -25.96
CA ASN A 143 5.35 8.73 -27.43
C ASN A 143 6.72 8.35 -28.02
N SER A 144 6.82 8.32 -29.35
CA SER A 144 8.06 7.99 -30.08
C SER A 144 9.22 8.96 -29.85
N LYS A 145 8.99 10.10 -29.18
CA LYS A 145 10.00 11.11 -28.82
C LYS A 145 10.42 11.03 -27.34
N GLY A 146 9.90 10.07 -26.58
CA GLY A 146 10.24 9.87 -25.17
C GLY A 146 9.08 10.14 -24.20
N ALA A 147 9.37 10.01 -22.91
CA ALA A 147 8.41 10.24 -21.83
C ALA A 147 8.46 11.70 -21.35
N LYS A 148 7.30 12.35 -21.23
CA LYS A 148 7.17 13.61 -20.49
C LYS A 148 6.48 13.34 -19.15
N ILE A 149 7.13 13.81 -18.07
CA ILE A 149 6.75 13.53 -16.69
C ILE A 149 6.60 14.85 -15.95
N ASP A 150 5.43 15.08 -15.33
CA ASP A 150 5.21 16.18 -14.39
C ASP A 150 5.78 15.80 -13.02
N VAL A 151 7.08 16.07 -12.83
CA VAL A 151 7.85 15.63 -11.65
C VAL A 151 7.22 16.11 -10.33
N ALA A 152 6.66 17.31 -10.30
CA ALA A 152 6.05 17.88 -9.09
C ALA A 152 4.84 17.06 -8.63
N LYS A 153 4.05 16.53 -9.56
CA LYS A 153 2.92 15.66 -9.23
C LYS A 153 3.35 14.23 -8.93
N VAL A 154 4.36 13.74 -9.64
CA VAL A 154 4.91 12.39 -9.44
C VAL A 154 5.64 12.26 -8.11
N LEU A 155 6.18 13.34 -7.55
CA LEU A 155 6.87 13.34 -6.26
C LEU A 155 6.05 13.95 -5.12
N ALA A 156 4.76 14.23 -5.34
CA ALA A 156 3.90 14.83 -4.32
C ALA A 156 3.69 13.87 -3.13
N GLY A 157 3.55 14.45 -1.94
CA GLY A 157 3.11 13.74 -0.75
C GLY A 157 4.25 13.02 0.01
N VAL A 158 3.93 11.84 0.54
CA VAL A 158 4.88 10.98 1.27
C VAL A 158 5.07 9.69 0.48
N GLN A 159 6.32 9.29 0.27
CA GLN A 159 6.69 8.04 -0.37
C GLN A 159 7.71 7.32 0.50
N TYR A 160 7.43 6.07 0.84
CA TYR A 160 8.28 5.23 1.66
C TYR A 160 8.54 3.93 0.93
N VAL A 161 9.79 3.47 0.96
CA VAL A 161 10.19 2.13 0.57
C VAL A 161 10.99 1.53 1.73
N GLY A 162 10.67 0.30 2.09
CA GLY A 162 11.38 -0.41 3.15
C GLY A 162 11.47 -1.91 2.90
N LYS A 163 12.43 -2.54 3.57
CA LYS A 163 12.62 -3.99 3.59
C LYS A 163 12.23 -4.52 4.96
N LYS A 164 11.53 -5.64 4.98
CA LYS A 164 11.14 -6.29 6.23
C LYS A 164 12.37 -6.81 6.96
N ASN A 165 12.42 -6.60 8.28
CA ASN A 165 13.45 -7.13 9.17
C ASN A 165 13.25 -8.63 9.43
#